data_AF-A0A7W6NNI0-F1
#
_entry.id   AF-A0A7W6NNI0-F1
#
_cell.length_a   1.000
_cell.length_b   1.000
_cell.length_c   1.000
_cell.angle_alpha   90.00
_cell.angle_beta   90.00
_cell.angle_gamma   90.00
#
_symmetry.space_group_name_H-M   'P 1'
#
loop_
_entity.id
_entity.type
_entity.pdbx_description
1 polymer ?
#
loop_
_entity_poly.entity_id
_entity_poly.type
_entity_poly.pdbx_seq_one_letter_code
_entity_poly.pdbx_strand_id
1 'polypeptide(L)'
;MTRNALIACALFAATAAPSFASAGEAPRPDTDAQVAVTLCERDALTQAAFRRNHGPSPEFVTAADVMRAREAGERWAEPKCISVRQQRELNRMLGQRTSR
;
A
#
# COMPACT_ATOMS: atom_id res chain seq x y z
N MET A 1 22.55 -39.08 60.63
CA MET A 1 21.66 -40.05 59.97
C MET A 1 20.57 -39.28 59.24
N THR A 2 20.66 -39.31 57.91
CA THR A 2 19.59 -39.19 56.90
C THR A 2 18.25 -38.56 57.28
N ARG A 3 17.83 -37.52 56.52
CA ARG A 3 16.76 -37.68 55.50
C ARG A 3 16.54 -36.38 54.72
N ASN A 4 16.87 -36.46 53.43
CA ASN A 4 16.47 -35.51 52.40
C ASN A 4 14.94 -35.45 52.33
N ALA A 5 14.38 -34.24 52.28
CA ALA A 5 13.05 -33.99 51.75
C ALA A 5 13.20 -33.16 50.47
N LEU A 6 13.08 -33.86 49.33
CA LEU A 6 12.95 -33.28 48.01
C LEU A 6 11.59 -32.59 47.91
N ILE A 7 11.58 -31.28 47.69
CA ILE A 7 10.37 -30.56 47.25
C ILE A 7 10.59 -30.18 45.80
N ALA A 8 9.87 -30.88 44.93
CA ALA A 8 9.72 -30.55 43.52
C ALA A 8 8.82 -29.31 43.40
N CYS A 9 9.36 -28.21 42.89
CA CYS A 9 8.56 -27.11 42.37
C CYS A 9 8.61 -27.17 40.84
N ALA A 10 7.47 -27.52 40.26
CA ALA A 10 7.19 -27.41 38.85
C ALA A 10 6.96 -25.93 38.45
N LEU A 11 6.94 -25.70 37.13
CA LEU A 11 6.42 -24.53 36.40
C LEU A 11 7.41 -23.34 36.36
N PHE A 12 7.82 -22.80 35.21
CA PHE A 12 7.06 -22.47 34.00
C PHE A 12 7.93 -22.67 32.74
N ALA A 13 7.40 -23.39 31.74
CA ALA A 13 7.90 -23.27 30.38
C ALA A 13 7.42 -21.92 29.82
N ALA A 14 8.30 -20.92 29.79
CA ALA A 14 8.09 -19.71 29.01
C ALA A 14 8.08 -20.09 27.52
N THR A 15 6.88 -20.33 26.98
CA THR A 15 6.70 -20.37 25.53
C THR A 15 6.82 -18.94 25.04
N ALA A 16 8.02 -18.57 24.60
CA ALA A 16 8.21 -17.39 23.77
C ALA A 16 7.47 -17.64 22.45
N ALA A 17 6.21 -17.21 22.38
CA ALA A 17 5.53 -17.09 21.10
C ALA A 17 6.30 -16.04 20.28
N PRO A 18 6.73 -16.35 19.04
CA PRO A 18 7.17 -15.29 18.15
C PRO A 18 5.94 -14.42 17.88
N SER A 19 5.97 -13.21 18.41
CA SER A 19 5.10 -12.13 17.94
C SER A 19 5.44 -11.93 16.47
N PHE A 20 4.69 -12.54 15.57
CA PHE A 20 4.61 -12.12 14.18
C PHE A 20 3.87 -10.78 14.15
N ALA A 21 4.51 -9.74 14.70
CA ALA A 21 4.10 -8.36 14.61
C ALA A 21 4.67 -7.80 13.30
N SER A 22 4.00 -8.11 12.21
CA SER A 22 3.84 -7.23 11.04
C SER A 22 2.69 -7.79 10.18
N ALA A 23 1.55 -8.04 10.82
CA ALA A 23 0.28 -8.08 10.13
C ALA A 23 -0.13 -6.62 9.90
N GLY A 24 -0.03 -6.19 8.65
CA GLY A 24 -0.52 -4.91 8.17
C GLY A 24 0.46 -3.77 8.43
N GLU A 25 1.16 -3.35 7.38
CA GLU A 25 1.29 -1.92 7.14
C GLU A 25 -0.15 -1.35 7.22
N ALA A 26 -0.51 -0.79 8.36
CA ALA A 26 -1.75 -0.04 8.49
C ALA A 26 -1.70 1.02 7.39
N PRO A 27 -2.72 1.12 6.51
CA PRO A 27 -2.79 2.24 5.58
C PRO A 27 -2.71 3.50 6.41
N ARG A 28 -1.60 4.22 6.29
CA ARG A 28 -1.38 5.47 7.02
C ARG A 28 -2.54 6.40 6.68
N PRO A 29 -3.36 6.83 7.65
CA PRO A 29 -4.53 7.64 7.34
C PRO A 29 -4.11 9.10 7.09
N ASP A 30 -4.91 9.74 6.24
CA ASP A 30 -4.88 11.14 5.78
C ASP A 30 -3.81 11.54 4.76
N THR A 31 -4.19 11.38 3.48
CA THR A 31 -4.03 12.50 2.55
C THR A 31 -5.37 12.75 1.88
N ASP A 32 -5.87 13.97 2.01
CA ASP A 32 -6.87 14.64 1.16
C ASP A 32 -6.45 14.67 -0.34
N ALA A 33 -5.90 13.58 -0.87
CA ALA A 33 -5.47 13.42 -2.24
C ALA A 33 -6.32 12.31 -2.86
N GLN A 34 -7.54 12.71 -3.18
CA GLN A 34 -8.61 11.90 -3.73
C GLN A 34 -8.40 11.57 -5.22
N VAL A 35 -7.17 11.72 -5.70
CA VAL A 35 -6.69 11.46 -7.06
C VAL A 35 -5.69 10.30 -6.98
N ALA A 36 -6.23 9.08 -7.03
CA ALA A 36 -5.47 7.83 -6.93
C ALA A 36 -5.22 7.20 -8.31
N VAL A 37 -4.03 6.62 -8.50
CA VAL A 37 -3.68 5.89 -9.71
C VAL A 37 -3.16 4.49 -9.40
N THR A 38 -3.45 3.55 -10.30
CA THR A 38 -2.95 2.18 -10.29
C THR A 38 -2.13 1.94 -11.56
N LEU A 39 -1.01 1.22 -11.43
CA LEU A 39 -0.21 0.82 -12.58
C LEU A 39 -1.00 -0.15 -13.46
N CYS A 40 -1.24 0.25 -14.70
CA CYS A 40 -1.82 -0.60 -15.73
C CYS A 40 -0.85 -0.60 -16.91
N GLU A 41 -0.17 -1.72 -17.12
CA GLU A 41 0.52 -1.91 -18.39
C GLU A 41 -0.51 -2.03 -19.50
N ARG A 42 -0.15 -1.60 -20.71
CA ARG A 42 -0.91 -1.87 -21.94
C ARG A 42 -0.83 -3.36 -22.35
N ASP A 43 -0.59 -4.23 -21.38
CA ASP A 43 -0.61 -5.68 -21.55
C ASP A 43 -1.99 -6.23 -21.16
N ALA A 44 -2.48 -7.19 -21.94
CA ALA A 44 -3.82 -7.74 -21.77
C ALA A 44 -4.03 -8.39 -20.40
N LEU A 45 -2.97 -8.93 -19.76
CA LEU A 45 -3.04 -9.56 -18.45
C LEU A 45 -3.27 -8.52 -17.35
N THR A 46 -2.58 -7.39 -17.41
CA THR A 46 -2.76 -6.30 -16.43
C THR A 46 -4.12 -5.63 -16.59
N GLN A 47 -4.59 -5.46 -17.83
CA GLN A 47 -5.93 -4.94 -18.10
C GLN A 47 -7.02 -5.90 -17.55
N ALA A 48 -6.84 -7.21 -17.69
CA ALA A 48 -7.75 -8.20 -17.12
C ALA A 48 -7.73 -8.19 -15.58
N ALA A 49 -6.58 -7.99 -14.95
CA ALA A 49 -6.47 -7.82 -13.50
C ALA A 49 -7.19 -6.56 -13.01
N PHE A 50 -7.00 -5.41 -13.68
CA PHE A 50 -7.72 -4.18 -13.35
C PHE A 50 -9.24 -4.36 -13.47
N ARG A 51 -9.70 -4.96 -14.57
CA ARG A 51 -11.15 -5.17 -14.81
C ARG A 51 -11.83 -6.01 -13.75
N ARG A 52 -11.12 -6.99 -13.18
CA ARG A 52 -11.63 -7.82 -12.08
C ARG A 52 -11.82 -7.04 -10.78
N ASN A 53 -10.97 -6.04 -10.53
CA ASN A 53 -10.94 -5.33 -9.26
C ASN A 53 -11.71 -4.00 -9.29
N HIS A 54 -11.80 -3.36 -10.45
CA HIS A 54 -12.31 -1.99 -10.60
C HIS A 54 -13.34 -1.81 -11.72
N GLY A 55 -13.72 -2.87 -12.45
CA GLY A 55 -14.76 -2.79 -13.48
C GLY A 55 -14.27 -2.60 -14.91
N PRO A 56 -15.19 -2.57 -15.90
CA PRO A 56 -14.91 -2.97 -17.28
C PRO A 56 -14.03 -2.01 -18.10
N SER A 57 -13.91 -0.74 -17.72
CA SER A 57 -13.26 0.31 -18.51
C SER A 57 -12.23 1.09 -17.70
N PRO A 58 -10.96 0.65 -17.65
CA PRO A 58 -9.89 1.47 -17.06
C PRO A 58 -9.76 2.81 -17.79
N GLU A 59 -9.93 3.91 -17.07
CA GLU A 59 -9.58 5.23 -17.57
C GLU A 59 -8.08 5.44 -17.43
N PHE A 60 -7.38 5.69 -18.54
CA PHE A 60 -5.93 5.89 -18.55
C PHE A 60 -5.60 7.39 -18.45
N VAL A 61 -4.73 7.74 -17.50
CA VAL A 61 -4.28 9.10 -17.26
C VAL A 61 -2.75 9.23 -17.40
N THR A 62 -2.31 10.45 -17.68
CA THR A 62 -0.89 10.82 -17.68
C THR A 62 -0.46 11.42 -16.33
N ALA A 63 0.85 11.58 -16.12
CA ALA A 63 1.37 12.31 -14.98
C ALA A 63 0.81 13.74 -14.91
N ALA A 64 0.71 14.41 -16.06
CA ALA A 64 0.18 15.77 -16.14
C ALA A 64 -1.30 15.83 -15.75
N ASP A 65 -2.10 14.84 -16.16
CA ASP A 65 -3.52 14.77 -15.78
C ASP A 65 -3.68 14.57 -14.27
N VAL A 66 -2.86 13.71 -13.65
CA VAL A 66 -2.86 13.51 -12.19
C VAL A 66 -2.49 14.80 -11.46
N MET A 67 -1.47 15.52 -11.94
CA MET A 67 -1.05 16.77 -11.32
C MET A 67 -2.13 17.85 -11.45
N ARG A 68 -2.73 17.98 -12.64
CA ARG A 68 -3.84 18.92 -12.88
C ARG A 68 -5.04 18.61 -12.00
N ALA A 69 -5.42 17.34 -11.89
CA ALA A 69 -6.52 16.90 -11.04
C ALA A 69 -6.25 17.22 -9.56
N ARG A 70 -5.01 16.99 -9.08
CA ARG A 70 -4.61 17.35 -7.71
C ARG A 70 -4.66 18.85 -7.45
N GLU A 71 -4.19 19.67 -8.39
CA GLU A 71 -4.24 21.13 -8.30
C GLU A 71 -5.67 21.66 -8.31
N ALA A 72 -6.54 21.03 -9.10
CA ALA A 72 -7.96 21.35 -9.16
C ALA A 72 -8.76 20.86 -7.93
N GLY A 73 -8.12 20.15 -6.99
CA GLY A 73 -8.80 19.54 -5.85
C GLY A 73 -9.82 18.46 -6.26
N GLU A 74 -9.59 17.81 -7.40
CA GLU A 74 -10.46 16.75 -7.90
C GLU A 74 -10.51 15.55 -6.96
N ARG A 75 -11.62 14.82 -7.09
CA ARG A 75 -11.96 13.67 -6.27
C ARG A 75 -12.48 12.56 -7.18
N TRP A 76 -11.67 11.53 -7.38
CA TRP A 76 -12.01 10.39 -8.23
C TRP A 76 -12.68 9.30 -7.39
N ALA A 77 -13.82 8.80 -7.86
CA ALA A 77 -14.55 7.73 -7.20
C ALA A 77 -13.79 6.40 -7.24
N GLU A 78 -12.96 6.20 -8.27
CA GLU A 78 -12.16 5.00 -8.49
C GLU A 78 -10.74 5.37 -8.92
N PRO A 79 -9.74 4.52 -8.62
CA PRO A 79 -8.38 4.76 -9.09
C PRO A 79 -8.30 4.63 -10.61
N LYS A 80 -7.63 5.58 -11.26
CA LYS A 80 -7.40 5.57 -12.71
C LYS A 80 -6.10 4.84 -13.06
N CYS A 81 -6.00 4.33 -14.28
CA CYS A 81 -4.82 3.63 -14.77
C CYS A 81 -3.69 4.60 -15.17
N ILE A 82 -2.46 4.29 -14.80
CA ILE A 82 -1.26 5.01 -15.26
C ILE A 82 -0.22 4.01 -15.79
N SER A 83 0.52 4.39 -16.83
CA SER A 83 1.62 3.56 -17.33
C SER A 83 2.87 3.71 -16.46
N VAL A 84 3.77 2.71 -16.46
CA VAL A 84 5.06 2.76 -15.75
C VAL A 84 5.87 4.01 -16.12
N ARG A 85 5.90 4.38 -17.41
CA ARG A 85 6.58 5.59 -17.88
C ARG A 85 6.00 6.86 -17.22
N GLN A 86 4.68 6.95 -17.18
CA GLN A 86 3.97 8.10 -16.60
C GLN A 86 4.07 8.12 -15.07
N GLN A 87 4.08 6.96 -14.40
CA GLN A 87 4.31 6.91 -12.96
C GLN A 87 5.69 7.45 -12.56
N ARG A 88 6.74 7.11 -13.33
CA ARG A 88 8.09 7.65 -13.12
C ARG A 88 8.12 9.17 -13.30
N GLU A 89 7.43 9.67 -14.33
CA GLU A 89 7.31 11.11 -14.56
C GLU A 89 6.56 11.81 -13.43
N LEU A 90 5.45 11.24 -12.96
CA LEU A 90 4.69 11.76 -11.82
C LEU A 90 5.57 11.90 -10.57
N ASN A 91 6.36 10.87 -10.24
CA ASN A 91 7.27 10.91 -9.09
C ASN A 91 8.33 12.00 -9.24
N ARG A 92 8.86 12.22 -10.46
CA ARG A 92 9.80 13.30 -10.75
C ARG A 92 9.16 14.68 -10.52
N MET A 93 7.96 14.90 -11.05
CA MET A 93 7.23 16.16 -10.89
C MET A 93 6.90 16.46 -9.42
N LEU A 94 6.51 15.44 -8.65
CA LEU A 94 6.25 15.58 -7.22
C LEU A 94 7.53 15.95 -6.45
N GLY A 95 8.66 15.30 -6.75
CA GLY A 95 9.95 15.63 -6.13
C GLY A 95 10.40 17.08 -6.39
N GLN A 96 10.15 17.60 -7.59
CA GLN A 96 10.47 19.00 -7.95
C GLN A 96 9.66 20.03 -7.16
N ARG A 97 8.42 19.73 -6.73
CA ARG A 97 7.62 20.65 -5.92
C ARG A 97 8.09 20.73 -4.49
N THR A 98 8.49 19.61 -3.90
CA THR A 98 8.97 19.59 -2.51
C THR A 98 10.29 20.35 -2.33
N SER A 99 11.05 20.56 -3.42
CA SER A 99 12.28 21.35 -3.41
C SER A 99 12.08 22.86 -3.62
N ARG A 100 10.84 23.33 -3.80
CA ARG A 100 10.50 24.76 -3.85
C ARG A 100 9.94 25.21 -2.51
#